data_AF-A0A7X2FUJ0-F1
#
_entry.id   AF-A0A7X2FUJ0-F1
#
_cell.length_a   1.000
_cell.length_b   1.000
_cell.length_c   1.000
_cell.angle_alpha   90.00
_cell.angle_beta   90.00
_cell.angle_gamma   90.00
#
_symmetry.space_group_name_H-M   'P 1'
#
loop_
_entity.id
_entity.type
_entity.pdbx_description
1 polymer ?
#
loop_
_entity_poly.entity_id
_entity_poly.type
_entity_poly.pdbx_seq_one_letter_code
_entity_poly.pdbx_strand_id
1 'polypeptide(L)'
;MRHTLTAAILALSLAGSTAFAADKPTPEQLLEDGASKILSAIQLLLLAIPQYEAPVILDNGDILIRRVPREPEATSPEDKPKGKEI
;
A
#
# COMPACT_ATOMS: atom_id res chain seq x y z
N MET A 1 58.74 -10.10 21.69
CA MET A 1 57.85 -9.42 22.65
C MET A 1 57.07 -8.28 21.99
N ARG A 2 56.13 -8.58 21.06
CA ARG A 2 55.27 -7.55 20.40
C ARG A 2 53.90 -8.12 19.98
N HIS A 3 53.37 -9.11 20.70
CA HIS A 3 52.08 -9.75 20.38
C HIS A 3 51.12 -9.84 21.57
N THR A 4 51.51 -9.35 22.74
CA THR A 4 50.67 -9.42 23.95
C THR A 4 49.69 -8.26 24.08
N LEU A 5 49.74 -7.25 23.19
CA LEU A 5 48.87 -6.07 23.28
C LEU A 5 47.63 -6.12 22.38
N THR A 6 47.55 -7.05 21.43
CA THR A 6 46.42 -7.16 20.48
C THR A 6 45.27 -8.04 20.99
N ALA A 7 45.46 -8.80 22.06
CA ALA A 7 44.41 -9.67 22.61
C ALA A 7 43.40 -8.93 23.52
N ALA A 8 43.75 -7.76 24.05
CA ALA A 8 42.90 -7.03 24.99
C ALA A 8 41.73 -6.27 24.33
N ILE A 9 41.82 -5.97 23.03
CA ILE A 9 40.80 -5.17 22.32
C ILE A 9 39.65 -6.03 21.80
N LEU A 10 39.87 -7.33 21.54
CA LEU A 10 38.81 -8.24 21.07
C LEU A 10 37.90 -8.75 22.20
N ALA A 11 38.32 -8.65 23.46
CA ALA A 11 37.51 -9.07 24.60
C ALA A 11 36.46 -8.01 25.03
N LEU A 12 36.62 -6.75 24.61
CA LEU A 12 35.75 -5.65 25.06
C LEU A 12 34.48 -5.49 24.20
N SER A 13 34.45 -6.04 22.99
CA SER A 13 33.29 -5.98 22.08
C SER A 13 32.21 -7.03 22.38
N LEU A 14 32.43 -7.97 23.30
CA LEU A 14 31.45 -9.01 23.65
C LEU A 14 30.58 -8.68 24.89
N ALA A 15 30.85 -7.57 25.59
CA ALA A 15 30.11 -7.17 26.80
C ALA A 15 28.84 -6.33 26.52
N GLY A 16 28.57 -5.99 25.25
CA GLY A 16 27.50 -5.07 24.84
C GLY A 16 26.23 -5.70 24.29
N SER A 17 26.06 -7.02 24.39
CA SER A 17 24.82 -7.70 23.98
C SER A 17 23.78 -7.57 25.09
N THR A 18 23.29 -6.36 25.37
CA THR A 18 21.97 -6.22 25.97
C THR A 18 20.99 -6.75 24.94
N ALA A 19 20.57 -8.01 25.10
CA ALA A 19 19.45 -8.53 24.37
C ALA A 19 18.27 -7.60 24.69
N PHE A 20 17.95 -6.70 23.76
CA PHE A 20 16.67 -6.02 23.76
C PHE A 20 15.65 -7.14 23.64
N ALA A 21 15.07 -7.53 24.77
CA ALA A 21 13.87 -8.34 24.78
C ALA A 21 12.83 -7.50 24.04
N ALA A 22 12.69 -7.74 22.73
CA ALA A 22 11.63 -7.17 21.94
C ALA A 22 10.34 -7.63 22.61
N ASP A 23 9.64 -6.70 23.24
CA ASP A 23 8.42 -6.98 23.98
C ASP A 23 7.44 -7.60 22.98
N LYS A 24 7.19 -8.89 23.15
CA LYS A 24 6.40 -9.64 22.17
C LYS A 24 4.96 -9.17 22.35
N PRO A 25 4.29 -8.68 21.28
CA PRO A 25 2.94 -8.18 21.41
C PRO A 25 2.05 -9.26 21.99
N THR A 26 1.16 -8.86 22.90
CA THR A 26 0.21 -9.79 23.49
C THR A 26 -0.76 -10.31 22.42
N PRO A 27 -1.38 -11.48 22.61
CA PRO A 27 -2.39 -11.98 21.68
C PRO A 27 -3.51 -10.96 21.39
N GLU A 28 -3.91 -10.17 22.38
CA GLU A 28 -4.92 -9.11 22.25
C GLU A 28 -4.46 -7.99 21.32
N GLN A 29 -3.21 -7.54 21.46
CA GLN A 29 -2.63 -6.52 20.57
C GLN A 29 -2.54 -7.00 19.13
N LEU A 30 -2.16 -8.27 18.92
CA LEU A 30 -2.13 -8.87 17.58
C LEU A 30 -3.52 -8.95 16.94
N LEU A 31 -4.55 -9.22 17.75
CA LEU A 31 -5.93 -9.27 17.28
C LEU A 31 -6.43 -7.87 16.88
N GLU A 32 -6.15 -6.86 17.68
CA GLU A 32 -6.52 -5.46 17.40
C GLU A 32 -5.84 -4.94 16.12
N ASP A 33 -4.53 -5.16 15.99
CA ASP A 33 -3.77 -4.83 14.78
C ASP A 33 -4.31 -5.55 13.55
N GLY A 34 -4.62 -6.84 13.69
CA GLY A 34 -5.20 -7.65 12.62
C GLY A 34 -6.55 -7.10 12.16
N ALA A 35 -7.44 -6.80 13.10
CA ALA A 35 -8.75 -6.22 12.81
C ALA A 35 -8.65 -4.85 12.13
N SER A 36 -7.76 -3.99 12.63
CA SER A 36 -7.47 -2.67 12.04
C SER A 36 -7.05 -2.78 10.57
N LYS A 37 -6.12 -3.68 10.26
CA LYS A 37 -5.65 -3.92 8.89
C LYS A 37 -6.77 -4.41 7.95
N ILE A 38 -7.64 -5.29 8.44
CA ILE A 38 -8.79 -5.78 7.65
C ILE A 38 -9.73 -4.62 7.32
N LEU A 39 -10.06 -3.77 8.31
CA LEU A 39 -10.93 -2.61 8.08
C LEU A 39 -10.31 -1.61 7.10
N SER A 40 -9.01 -1.34 7.21
CA SER A 40 -8.29 -0.50 6.25
C SER A 40 -8.32 -1.09 4.83
N ALA A 41 -8.15 -2.40 4.69
CA ALA A 41 -8.25 -3.06 3.39
C ALA A 41 -9.66 -2.95 2.78
N ILE A 42 -10.71 -3.09 3.60
CA ILE A 42 -12.09 -2.87 3.17
C ILE A 42 -12.30 -1.43 2.73
N GLN A 43 -11.76 -0.45 3.45
CA GLN A 43 -11.85 0.96 3.06
C GLN A 43 -11.20 1.21 1.69
N LEU A 44 -10.01 0.65 1.45
CA LEU A 44 -9.34 0.77 0.16
C LEU A 44 -10.14 0.11 -0.97
N LEU A 45 -10.74 -1.05 -0.71
CA LEU A 45 -11.62 -1.72 -1.68
C LEU A 45 -12.84 -0.85 -2.03
N LEU A 46 -13.49 -0.27 -1.03
CA LEU A 46 -14.64 0.62 -1.25
C LEU A 46 -14.24 1.86 -2.04
N LEU A 47 -13.06 2.41 -1.77
CA LEU A 47 -12.51 3.50 -2.58
C LEU A 47 -12.20 3.04 -4.00
N ALA A 48 -11.74 1.81 -4.24
CA ALA A 48 -11.44 1.34 -5.60
C ALA A 48 -12.67 1.26 -6.52
N ILE A 49 -13.88 1.23 -5.96
CA ILE A 49 -15.12 1.17 -6.76
C ILE A 49 -15.30 2.48 -7.56
N PRO A 50 -15.44 2.42 -8.90
CA PRO A 50 -15.69 3.60 -9.71
C PRO A 50 -17.04 4.24 -9.39
N GLN A 51 -17.07 5.57 -9.37
CA GLN A 51 -18.31 6.33 -9.27
C GLN A 51 -18.85 6.67 -10.65
N TYR A 52 -20.16 6.71 -10.79
CA TYR A 52 -20.85 6.97 -12.06
C TYR A 52 -21.81 8.16 -11.92
N GLU A 53 -21.95 8.91 -13.01
CA GLU A 53 -22.93 9.99 -13.15
C GLU A 53 -24.35 9.44 -13.36
N ALA A 54 -25.33 10.34 -13.30
CA ALA A 54 -26.70 10.01 -13.66
C ALA A 54 -26.80 9.54 -15.12
N PRO A 55 -27.58 8.48 -15.41
CA PRO A 55 -27.73 7.95 -16.76
C PRO A 55 -28.45 8.93 -17.68
N VAL A 56 -28.04 8.99 -18.94
CA VAL A 56 -28.68 9.80 -19.99
C VAL A 56 -29.17 8.88 -21.11
N ILE A 57 -30.41 9.05 -21.53
CA ILE A 57 -30.98 8.34 -22.69
C ILE A 57 -30.59 9.11 -23.95
N LEU A 58 -30.00 8.43 -24.91
CA LEU A 58 -29.58 8.98 -26.20
C LEU A 58 -30.73 8.95 -27.22
N ASP A 59 -30.59 9.71 -28.30
CA ASP A 59 -31.63 9.83 -29.34
C ASP A 59 -31.98 8.50 -30.04
N ASN A 60 -31.05 7.54 -30.05
CA ASN A 60 -31.26 6.20 -30.57
C ASN A 60 -31.92 5.24 -29.55
N GLY A 61 -32.14 5.68 -28.31
CA GLY A 61 -32.74 4.90 -27.23
C GLY A 61 -31.73 4.20 -26.30
N ASP A 62 -30.42 4.31 -26.53
CA ASP A 62 -29.40 3.73 -25.66
C ASP A 62 -29.22 4.54 -24.36
N ILE A 63 -28.64 3.92 -23.33
CA ILE A 63 -28.35 4.58 -22.05
C ILE A 63 -26.83 4.77 -21.91
N LEU A 64 -26.40 6.02 -21.75
CA LEU A 64 -25.02 6.38 -21.47
C LEU A 64 -24.82 6.59 -19.96
N ILE A 65 -23.93 5.80 -19.34
CA ILE A 65 -23.54 5.93 -17.94
C ILE A 65 -22.05 6.30 -17.87
N ARG A 66 -21.74 7.55 -17.55
CA ARG A 66 -20.35 8.06 -17.49
C ARG A 66 -19.71 7.79 -16.14
N ARG A 67 -18.41 7.48 -16.13
CA ARG A 67 -17.61 7.40 -14.90
C ARG A 67 -17.22 8.80 -14.47
N VAL A 68 -17.32 9.10 -13.18
CA VAL A 68 -16.81 10.34 -12.59
C VAL A 68 -15.28 10.27 -12.64
N PRO A 69 -14.59 11.25 -13.27
CA PRO A 69 -13.14 11.30 -13.28
C PRO A 69 -12.61 11.42 -11.85
N ARG A 70 -11.64 10.58 -11.47
CA ARG A 70 -10.81 10.84 -10.29
C ARG A 70 -9.69 11.82 -10.65
N GLU A 71 -9.20 12.57 -9.67
CA GLU A 71 -7.95 13.34 -9.78
C GLU A 71 -6.84 12.47 -10.41
N PRO A 72 -5.92 13.07 -11.19
CA PRO A 72 -5.27 12.38 -12.29
C PRO A 72 -4.41 11.21 -11.82
N GLU A 73 -4.96 10.01 -11.93
CA GLU A 73 -4.12 8.87 -12.27
C GLU A 73 -3.55 9.17 -13.65
N ALA A 74 -2.22 9.20 -13.73
CA ALA A 74 -1.49 9.43 -14.97
C ALA A 74 -2.13 8.59 -16.09
N THR A 75 -2.65 9.29 -17.08
CA THR A 75 -3.34 8.77 -18.26
C THR A 75 -2.71 7.45 -18.73
N SER A 76 -3.45 6.35 -18.66
CA SER A 76 -3.10 5.18 -19.46
C SER A 76 -3.20 5.59 -20.94
N PRO A 77 -2.15 5.43 -21.76
CA PRO A 77 -2.11 5.92 -23.14
C PRO A 77 -3.09 5.21 -24.10
N GLU A 78 -3.96 4.34 -23.62
CA GLU A 78 -4.90 3.55 -24.43
C GLU A 78 -6.21 4.27 -24.76
N ASP A 79 -6.52 5.41 -24.14
CA ASP A 79 -7.77 6.15 -24.39
C ASP A 79 -7.67 7.16 -25.55
N LYS A 80 -6.91 6.80 -26.60
CA LYS A 80 -6.97 7.51 -27.89
C LYS A 80 -7.99 6.80 -28.78
N PRO A 81 -9.05 7.48 -29.24
CA PRO A 81 -9.97 6.87 -30.20
C PRO A 81 -9.21 6.55 -31.50
N LYS A 82 -9.01 5.26 -31.79
CA LYS A 82 -8.68 4.81 -33.15
C LYS A 82 -9.92 5.03 -34.01
N GLY A 83 -9.99 6.19 -34.66
CA GLY A 83 -11.15 6.49 -35.50
C GLY A 83 -11.04 7.79 -36.28
N LYS A 84 -10.13 7.83 -37.27
CA LYS A 84 -10.42 8.45 -38.57
C LYS A 84 -9.34 8.09 -39.61
N GLU A 85 -9.61 7.06 -40.38
CA GLU A 85 -9.18 7.00 -41.78
C GLU A 85 -10.45 7.10 -42.62
N ILE A 86 -10.69 8.30 -43.16
CA ILE A 86 -11.32 8.54 -44.45
C ILE A 86 -10.60 9.70 -45.12
#